data_AF-A0AA88HI45-F1
#
_entry.id   AF-A0AA88HI45-F1
#
_cell.length_a   1.000
_cell.length_b   1.000
_cell.length_c   1.000
_cell.angle_alpha   90.00
_cell.angle_beta   90.00
_cell.angle_gamma   90.00
#
_symmetry.space_group_name_H-M   'P 1'
#
loop_
_entity.id
_entity.type
_entity.pdbx_description
1 polymer ?
#
loop_
_entity_poly.entity_id
_entity_poly.type
_entity_poly.pdbx_seq_one_letter_code
_entity_poly.pdbx_strand_id
1 'polypeptide(L)'
;MGATQSKEMEKDLSLLSDEDRQAIAVLFGTDKLDHLSTVPRSKIFEQLIESCSKENELFVERFCDILSEYTTGETHVTLRNYIKYAVRLLKGPTEGKASVVIYLASGQSKFATSKDIMNYLKTIVSLFKLFSSLEPSFKSWDNYMADEDSMIENLCQYLGRDLFFHEIPSKERSTLREIPDKNFKELEVSEWLIHNHVLAEIHTMLFTRFFNMSTPNVVAPLIPLCMVQANSGYKKFLSFSEIIFVNTAIPLEVRDTWRLLYSTSAHGESFSTLFGNILEKGPSLVFVEDTHGHRFGGFAAEDWRVNPHFYGKPTAFLFSIKPLMATFGCTGYNEHYQYFNIKCHTFPNGLGFGGQLEYFCLWIDSDFGKGYCSPSSSTYGNPQLSHEKEFKIQHLEIWGVGVEPKKEVTEKVSILDVDMEAAAMLKVTGKTPVSEGLRDTATSDQPGEKELPPLDTALYGSSPPGRSRFNH
;
A
#
# COMPACT_ATOMS: atom_id res chain seq x y z
N MET A 1 -7.40 -47.39 4.38
CA MET A 1 -7.61 -45.92 4.30
C MET A 1 -6.69 -45.15 5.23
N GLY A 2 -6.55 -45.52 6.52
CA GLY A 2 -5.71 -44.77 7.47
C GLY A 2 -4.24 -44.53 7.07
N ALA A 3 -3.55 -45.52 6.48
CA ALA A 3 -2.14 -45.36 6.07
C ALA A 3 -1.92 -44.34 4.94
N THR A 4 -2.86 -44.21 3.99
CA THR A 4 -2.79 -43.20 2.91
C THR A 4 -3.07 -41.80 3.47
N GLN A 5 -4.04 -41.71 4.38
CA GLN A 5 -4.45 -40.45 5.02
C GLN A 5 -3.36 -39.88 5.95
N SER A 6 -2.64 -40.76 6.65
CA SER A 6 -1.48 -40.38 7.47
C SER A 6 -0.32 -39.86 6.61
N LYS A 7 -0.02 -40.50 5.47
CA LYS A 7 1.03 -40.03 4.54
C LYS A 7 0.73 -38.66 3.91
N GLU A 8 -0.53 -38.40 3.55
CA GLU A 8 -0.94 -37.08 3.06
C GLU A 8 -0.74 -36.00 4.11
N MET A 9 -1.15 -36.26 5.35
CA MET A 9 -0.99 -35.30 6.45
C MET A 9 0.49 -35.04 6.77
N GLU A 10 1.34 -36.06 6.76
CA GLU A 10 2.79 -35.89 6.94
C GLU A 10 3.42 -35.02 5.84
N LYS A 11 2.97 -35.19 4.59
CA LYS A 11 3.39 -34.34 3.48
C LYS A 11 2.96 -32.88 3.71
N ASP A 12 1.72 -32.64 4.09
CA ASP A 12 1.22 -31.28 4.33
C ASP A 12 1.93 -30.62 5.54
N LEU A 13 2.17 -31.38 6.61
CA LEU A 13 2.97 -30.93 7.75
C LEU A 13 4.37 -30.51 7.34
N SER A 14 5.01 -31.24 6.42
CA SER A 14 6.35 -30.92 5.94
C SER A 14 6.45 -29.54 5.28
N LEU A 15 5.33 -28.99 4.81
CA LEU A 15 5.26 -27.66 4.19
C LEU A 15 5.19 -26.53 5.22
N LEU A 16 4.90 -26.79 6.50
CA LEU A 16 4.75 -25.77 7.55
C LEU A 16 6.08 -25.47 8.24
N SER A 17 6.27 -24.25 8.75
CA SER A 17 7.47 -23.93 9.55
C SER A 17 7.43 -24.65 10.90
N ASP A 18 8.56 -24.66 11.62
CA ASP A 18 8.59 -25.21 12.98
C ASP A 18 7.75 -24.35 13.93
N GLU A 19 7.71 -23.02 13.76
CA GLU A 19 6.83 -22.15 14.54
C GLU A 19 5.35 -22.46 14.29
N ASP A 20 4.96 -22.67 13.02
CA ASP A 20 3.59 -23.01 12.65
C ASP A 20 3.17 -24.35 13.28
N ARG A 21 4.05 -25.36 13.24
CA ARG A 21 3.78 -26.67 13.87
C ARG A 21 3.63 -26.54 15.39
N GLN A 22 4.45 -25.71 16.03
CA GLN A 22 4.35 -25.45 17.46
C GLN A 22 3.03 -24.74 17.82
N ALA A 23 2.60 -23.76 17.03
CA ALA A 23 1.33 -23.07 17.22
C ALA A 23 0.14 -24.04 17.11
N ILE A 24 0.17 -24.95 16.13
CA ILE A 24 -0.83 -26.02 15.99
C ILE A 24 -0.81 -26.96 17.20
N ALA A 25 0.37 -27.40 17.65
CA ALA A 25 0.53 -28.28 18.81
C ALA A 25 -0.11 -27.68 20.08
N VAL A 26 0.07 -26.37 20.30
CA VAL A 26 -0.55 -25.62 21.40
C VAL A 26 -2.08 -25.58 21.27
N LEU A 27 -2.62 -25.32 20.07
CA LEU A 27 -4.06 -25.30 19.83
C LEU A 27 -4.71 -26.67 20.14
N PHE A 28 -4.06 -27.75 19.68
CA PHE A 28 -4.52 -29.13 19.87
C PHE A 28 -4.16 -29.72 21.25
N GLY A 29 -3.34 -29.03 22.05
CA GLY A 29 -2.93 -29.49 23.38
C GLY A 29 -2.13 -30.80 23.35
N THR A 30 -1.29 -30.99 22.33
CA THR A 30 -0.51 -32.22 22.13
C THR A 30 0.94 -31.91 21.79
N ASP A 31 1.88 -32.68 22.35
CA ASP A 31 3.30 -32.61 21.99
C ASP A 31 3.61 -33.37 20.70
N LYS A 32 2.69 -34.25 20.26
CA LYS A 32 2.82 -35.04 19.04
C LYS A 32 1.61 -34.82 18.14
N LEU A 33 1.88 -34.30 16.95
CA LEU A 33 0.89 -34.07 15.90
C LEU A 33 0.51 -35.39 15.23
N ASP A 34 -0.44 -36.11 15.82
CA ASP A 34 -0.97 -37.38 15.30
C ASP A 34 -2.31 -37.17 14.56
N HIS A 35 -2.57 -37.98 13.54
CA HIS A 35 -3.76 -37.88 12.69
C HIS A 35 -5.08 -38.11 13.44
N LEU A 36 -5.03 -38.71 14.64
CA LEU A 36 -6.17 -38.91 15.53
C LEU A 36 -6.42 -37.73 16.48
N SER A 37 -5.53 -36.75 16.55
CA SER A 37 -5.71 -35.58 17.41
C SER A 37 -6.90 -34.75 16.95
N THR A 38 -7.70 -34.29 17.90
CA THR A 38 -8.90 -33.48 17.67
C THR A 38 -8.93 -32.29 18.61
N VAL A 39 -9.56 -31.20 18.18
CA VAL A 39 -9.82 -30.03 19.02
C VAL A 39 -11.32 -29.70 18.99
N PRO A 40 -11.94 -29.28 20.11
CA PRO A 40 -13.33 -28.85 20.09
C PRO A 40 -13.53 -27.69 19.10
N ARG A 41 -14.56 -27.80 18.25
CA ARG A 41 -14.93 -26.76 17.29
C ARG A 41 -15.21 -25.42 17.99
N SER A 42 -15.85 -25.46 19.16
CA SER A 42 -16.13 -24.28 19.97
C SER A 42 -14.86 -23.52 20.37
N LYS A 43 -13.76 -24.23 20.66
CA LYS A 43 -12.48 -23.61 21.00
C LYS A 43 -11.90 -22.78 19.84
N ILE A 44 -11.96 -23.31 18.61
CA ILE A 44 -11.53 -22.58 17.41
C ILE A 44 -12.46 -21.38 17.18
N PHE A 45 -13.77 -21.60 17.26
CA PHE A 45 -14.77 -20.55 17.07
C PHE A 45 -14.57 -19.38 18.06
N GLU A 46 -14.42 -19.67 19.36
CA GLU A 46 -14.21 -18.69 20.43
C GLU A 46 -12.96 -17.84 20.18
N GLN A 47 -11.84 -18.49 19.80
CA GLN A 47 -10.60 -17.80 19.48
C GLN A 47 -10.76 -16.86 18.27
N LEU A 48 -11.45 -17.30 17.22
CA LEU A 48 -11.65 -16.52 16.00
C LEU A 48 -12.62 -15.36 16.23
N ILE A 49 -13.74 -15.58 16.91
CA ILE A 49 -14.76 -14.55 17.10
C ILE A 49 -14.30 -13.44 18.04
N GLU A 50 -13.48 -13.77 19.04
CA GLU A 50 -12.80 -12.78 19.89
C GLU A 50 -11.94 -11.83 19.05
N SER A 51 -11.26 -12.37 18.03
CA SER A 51 -10.42 -11.60 17.11
C SER A 51 -11.20 -10.87 16.01
N CYS A 52 -12.35 -11.41 15.58
CA CYS A 52 -13.09 -10.94 14.39
C CYS A 52 -14.28 -10.02 14.69
N SER A 53 -14.66 -9.80 15.96
CA SER A 53 -15.92 -9.16 16.36
C SER A 53 -17.18 -10.00 16.05
N LYS A 54 -18.22 -9.82 16.88
CA LYS A 54 -19.50 -10.56 16.79
C LYS A 54 -20.26 -10.33 15.49
N GLU A 55 -20.06 -9.20 14.82
CA GLU A 55 -20.71 -8.93 13.52
C GLU A 55 -20.30 -9.91 12.42
N ASN A 56 -19.15 -10.58 12.57
CA ASN A 56 -18.61 -11.55 11.63
C ASN A 56 -18.91 -13.01 12.02
N GLU A 57 -19.83 -13.24 12.98
CA GLU A 57 -20.19 -14.56 13.49
C GLU A 57 -20.53 -15.57 12.40
N LEU A 58 -21.38 -15.19 11.43
CA LEU A 58 -21.75 -16.08 10.32
C LEU A 58 -20.55 -16.50 9.46
N PHE A 59 -19.59 -15.59 9.26
CA PHE A 59 -18.38 -15.88 8.50
C PHE A 59 -17.48 -16.84 9.25
N VAL A 60 -17.32 -16.65 10.56
CA VAL A 60 -16.54 -17.53 11.43
C VAL A 60 -17.18 -18.91 11.55
N GLU A 61 -18.51 -18.99 11.71
CA GLU A 61 -19.25 -20.26 11.69
C GLU A 61 -19.00 -21.04 10.39
N ARG A 62 -19.12 -20.37 9.23
CA ARG A 62 -18.85 -20.99 7.93
C ARG A 62 -17.40 -21.43 7.78
N PHE A 63 -16.45 -20.66 8.32
CA PHE A 63 -15.05 -21.07 8.34
C PHE A 63 -14.82 -22.32 9.20
N CYS A 64 -15.44 -22.40 10.38
CA CYS A 64 -15.41 -23.58 11.23
C CYS A 64 -16.04 -24.81 10.55
N ASP A 65 -17.14 -24.64 9.81
CA ASP A 65 -17.75 -25.73 9.03
C ASP A 65 -16.78 -26.27 7.98
N ILE A 66 -16.02 -25.41 7.29
CA ILE A 66 -15.00 -25.83 6.31
C ILE A 66 -13.99 -26.75 6.99
N LEU A 67 -13.49 -26.39 8.17
CA LEU A 67 -12.56 -27.23 8.95
C LEU A 67 -13.18 -28.57 9.37
N SER A 68 -14.51 -28.64 9.44
CA SER A 68 -15.29 -29.86 9.68
C SER A 68 -15.83 -30.52 8.39
N GLU A 69 -15.17 -30.31 7.26
CA GLU A 69 -15.58 -30.83 5.93
C GLU A 69 -17.02 -30.49 5.55
N TYR A 70 -17.42 -29.24 5.80
CA TYR A 70 -18.74 -28.69 5.48
C TYR A 70 -19.90 -29.33 6.26
N THR A 71 -19.59 -30.04 7.35
CA THR A 71 -20.59 -30.71 8.21
C THR A 71 -21.06 -29.76 9.31
N THR A 72 -22.32 -29.32 9.22
CA THR A 72 -22.96 -28.50 10.26
C THR A 72 -23.24 -29.35 11.50
N GLY A 73 -22.81 -28.88 12.68
CA GLY A 73 -23.06 -29.55 13.97
C GLY A 73 -21.98 -30.54 14.41
N GLU A 74 -20.90 -30.69 13.64
CA GLU A 74 -19.72 -31.43 14.08
C GLU A 74 -19.11 -30.74 15.31
N THR A 75 -18.75 -31.53 16.33
CA THR A 75 -18.31 -30.98 17.62
C THR A 75 -16.79 -30.81 17.70
N HIS A 76 -16.06 -31.53 16.86
CA HIS A 76 -14.60 -31.58 16.89
C HIS A 76 -13.99 -31.43 15.48
N VAL A 77 -12.90 -30.69 15.39
CA VAL A 77 -12.07 -30.58 14.19
C VAL A 77 -10.89 -31.53 14.33
N THR A 78 -10.67 -32.38 13.33
CA THR A 78 -9.49 -33.26 13.30
C THR A 78 -8.25 -32.47 12.90
N LEU A 79 -7.09 -32.87 13.44
CA LEU A 79 -5.81 -32.27 13.09
C LEU A 79 -5.54 -32.35 11.58
N ARG A 80 -5.89 -33.50 10.98
CA ARG A 80 -5.79 -33.71 9.54
C ARG A 80 -6.56 -32.65 8.75
N ASN A 81 -7.81 -32.39 9.10
CA ASN A 81 -8.62 -31.41 8.38
C ASN A 81 -8.09 -29.99 8.58
N TYR A 82 -7.67 -29.66 9.80
CA TYR A 82 -7.08 -28.36 10.11
C TYR A 82 -5.85 -28.09 9.22
N ILE A 83 -4.91 -29.03 9.17
CA ILE A 83 -3.69 -28.93 8.35
C ILE A 83 -4.03 -28.88 6.86
N LYS A 84 -4.92 -29.76 6.39
CA LYS A 84 -5.39 -29.81 4.99
C LYS A 84 -5.88 -28.44 4.52
N TYR A 85 -6.73 -27.78 5.31
CA TYR A 85 -7.27 -26.46 4.94
C TYR A 85 -6.28 -25.32 5.14
N ALA A 86 -5.42 -25.38 6.16
CA ALA A 86 -4.35 -24.41 6.34
C ALA A 86 -3.40 -24.41 5.13
N VAL A 87 -2.92 -25.59 4.72
CA VAL A 87 -2.07 -25.74 3.54
C VAL A 87 -2.83 -25.36 2.27
N ARG A 88 -4.08 -25.79 2.10
CA ARG A 88 -4.89 -25.44 0.90
C ARG A 88 -5.09 -23.94 0.73
N LEU A 89 -5.40 -23.22 1.80
CA LEU A 89 -5.69 -21.79 1.73
C LEU A 89 -4.42 -20.92 1.64
N LEU A 90 -3.35 -21.31 2.33
CA LEU A 90 -2.11 -20.54 2.37
C LEU A 90 -1.12 -20.91 1.25
N LYS A 91 -1.02 -22.18 0.89
CA LYS A 91 0.02 -22.72 -0.03
C LYS A 91 -0.55 -23.50 -1.21
N GLY A 92 -1.85 -23.80 -1.21
CA GLY A 92 -2.52 -24.61 -2.21
C GLY A 92 -2.88 -23.88 -3.51
N PRO A 93 -3.20 -24.63 -4.58
CA PRO A 93 -3.59 -24.07 -5.87
C PRO A 93 -4.95 -23.35 -5.78
N THR A 94 -5.15 -22.40 -6.69
CA THR A 94 -6.32 -21.50 -6.67
C THR A 94 -7.66 -22.20 -6.89
N GLU A 95 -7.69 -23.28 -7.68
CA GLU A 95 -8.89 -24.12 -7.88
C GLU A 95 -9.46 -24.59 -6.55
N GLY A 96 -8.60 -24.96 -5.60
CA GLY A 96 -9.03 -25.37 -4.27
C GLY A 96 -9.61 -24.24 -3.41
N LYS A 97 -9.33 -22.99 -3.74
CA LYS A 97 -9.79 -21.82 -2.98
C LYS A 97 -11.19 -21.38 -3.43
N ALA A 98 -11.55 -21.62 -4.68
CA ALA A 98 -12.84 -21.21 -5.24
C ALA A 98 -14.04 -21.82 -4.51
N SER A 99 -14.01 -23.13 -4.25
CA SER A 99 -15.07 -23.80 -3.47
C SER A 99 -15.21 -23.25 -2.05
N VAL A 100 -14.09 -22.87 -1.42
CA VAL A 100 -14.08 -22.25 -0.10
C VAL A 100 -14.69 -20.85 -0.14
N VAL A 101 -14.33 -20.04 -1.14
CA VAL A 101 -14.91 -18.70 -1.32
C VAL A 101 -16.41 -18.77 -1.54
N ILE A 102 -16.89 -19.69 -2.39
CA ILE A 102 -18.34 -19.88 -2.62
C ILE A 102 -19.04 -20.27 -1.31
N TYR A 103 -18.47 -21.19 -0.53
CA TYR A 103 -19.06 -21.59 0.75
C TYR A 103 -19.07 -20.44 1.77
N LEU A 104 -17.97 -19.69 1.89
CA LEU A 104 -17.91 -18.53 2.78
C LEU A 104 -18.92 -17.45 2.38
N ALA A 105 -19.15 -17.25 1.07
CA ALA A 105 -20.09 -16.26 0.55
C ALA A 105 -21.57 -16.70 0.67
N SER A 106 -21.88 -17.94 0.30
CA SER A 106 -23.26 -18.41 0.05
C SER A 106 -23.70 -19.61 0.90
N GLY A 107 -22.80 -20.18 1.71
CA GLY A 107 -23.05 -21.39 2.50
C GLY A 107 -23.12 -22.65 1.62
N GLN A 108 -24.15 -23.48 1.83
CA GLN A 108 -24.31 -24.78 1.15
C GLN A 108 -24.72 -24.67 -0.34
N SER A 109 -24.80 -23.47 -0.91
CA SER A 109 -25.10 -23.29 -2.32
C SER A 109 -23.93 -23.75 -3.21
N LYS A 110 -24.25 -24.21 -4.42
CA LYS A 110 -23.26 -24.59 -5.44
C LYS A 110 -22.73 -23.41 -6.24
N PHE A 111 -23.28 -22.23 -6.04
CA PHE A 111 -22.92 -20.98 -6.71
C PHE A 111 -23.09 -19.81 -5.75
N ALA A 112 -22.37 -18.71 -6.00
CA ALA A 112 -22.54 -17.46 -5.29
C ALA A 112 -23.21 -16.42 -6.21
N THR A 113 -24.21 -15.70 -5.71
CA THR A 113 -24.79 -14.56 -6.42
C THR A 113 -23.84 -13.37 -6.39
N SER A 114 -24.04 -12.37 -7.26
CA SER A 114 -23.32 -11.08 -7.19
C SER A 114 -23.42 -10.43 -5.81
N LYS A 115 -24.58 -10.56 -5.14
CA LYS A 115 -24.79 -10.08 -3.78
C LYS A 115 -23.96 -10.85 -2.75
N ASP A 116 -23.89 -12.18 -2.89
CA ASP A 116 -23.08 -13.02 -2.00
C ASP A 116 -21.60 -12.67 -2.11
N ILE A 117 -21.08 -12.50 -3.33
CA ILE A 117 -19.69 -12.08 -3.56
C ILE A 117 -19.43 -10.68 -2.99
N MET A 118 -20.34 -9.72 -3.20
CA MET A 118 -20.17 -8.38 -2.63
C MET A 118 -20.14 -8.38 -1.11
N ASN A 119 -21.02 -9.15 -0.46
CA ASN A 119 -21.02 -9.28 0.99
C ASN A 119 -19.75 -9.98 1.49
N TYR A 120 -19.31 -11.03 0.80
CA TYR A 120 -18.05 -11.71 1.08
C TYR A 120 -16.87 -10.74 1.01
N LEU A 121 -16.75 -9.96 -0.06
CA LEU A 121 -15.71 -8.96 -0.24
C LEU A 121 -15.74 -7.90 0.88
N LYS A 122 -16.92 -7.40 1.25
CA LYS A 122 -17.09 -6.46 2.36
C LYS A 122 -16.57 -7.07 3.67
N THR A 123 -16.94 -8.31 3.98
CA THR A 123 -16.48 -9.00 5.19
C THR A 123 -14.95 -9.18 5.20
N ILE A 124 -14.34 -9.70 4.13
CA ILE A 124 -12.89 -9.94 4.13
C ILE A 124 -12.09 -8.63 4.15
N VAL A 125 -12.56 -7.56 3.51
CA VAL A 125 -11.90 -6.25 3.52
C VAL A 125 -11.98 -5.63 4.92
N SER A 126 -13.13 -5.72 5.58
CA SER A 126 -13.29 -5.27 6.96
C SER A 126 -12.40 -6.05 7.94
N LEU A 127 -12.35 -7.38 7.82
CA LEU A 127 -11.46 -8.21 8.64
C LEU A 127 -9.98 -7.92 8.35
N PHE A 128 -9.63 -7.69 7.07
CA PHE A 128 -8.28 -7.30 6.70
C PHE A 128 -7.89 -5.95 7.31
N LYS A 129 -8.80 -4.96 7.30
CA LYS A 129 -8.59 -3.67 7.99
C LYS A 129 -8.39 -3.87 9.49
N LEU A 130 -9.23 -4.68 10.11
CA LEU A 130 -9.16 -5.00 11.54
C LEU A 130 -7.80 -5.61 11.91
N PHE A 131 -7.34 -6.63 11.17
CA PHE A 131 -6.07 -7.28 11.45
C PHE A 131 -4.86 -6.42 11.10
N SER A 132 -4.97 -5.60 10.05
CA SER A 132 -3.91 -4.68 9.67
C SER A 132 -3.70 -3.58 10.71
N SER A 133 -4.70 -3.23 11.52
CA SER A 133 -4.59 -2.19 12.56
C SER A 133 -3.49 -2.45 13.60
N LEU A 134 -3.03 -3.69 13.72
CA LEU A 134 -1.95 -4.06 14.63
C LEU A 134 -0.56 -3.81 14.02
N GLU A 135 -0.46 -3.70 12.69
CA GLU A 135 0.79 -3.57 11.95
C GLU A 135 1.40 -2.15 12.05
N PRO A 136 2.74 -2.02 12.09
CA PRO A 136 3.39 -0.72 12.17
C PRO A 136 3.05 0.21 11.00
N SER A 137 2.91 -0.33 9.78
CA SER A 137 2.56 0.47 8.61
C SER A 137 1.16 1.04 8.73
N PHE A 138 0.16 0.29 9.21
CA PHE A 138 -1.17 0.84 9.47
C PHE A 138 -1.13 1.92 10.55
N LYS A 139 -0.48 1.65 11.69
CA LYS A 139 -0.40 2.60 12.82
C LYS A 139 0.24 3.93 12.43
N SER A 140 1.15 3.93 11.45
CA SER A 140 1.73 5.17 10.93
C SER A 140 0.68 6.13 10.34
N TRP A 141 -0.50 5.62 9.97
CA TRP A 141 -1.61 6.39 9.43
C TRP A 141 -2.65 6.85 10.46
N ASP A 142 -2.59 6.46 11.74
CA ASP A 142 -3.68 6.70 12.73
C ASP A 142 -4.16 8.17 12.79
N ASN A 143 -3.23 9.11 12.66
CA ASN A 143 -3.51 10.55 12.67
C ASN A 143 -3.74 11.17 11.29
N TYR A 144 -3.54 10.42 10.22
CA TYR A 144 -3.48 10.92 8.83
C TYR A 144 -4.49 10.27 7.88
N MET A 145 -5.08 9.13 8.27
CA MET A 145 -6.15 8.45 7.53
C MET A 145 -7.49 9.11 7.85
N ALA A 146 -8.25 9.39 6.78
CA ALA A 146 -9.64 9.81 6.88
C ALA A 146 -10.54 8.65 7.31
N ASP A 147 -11.71 8.99 7.85
CA ASP A 147 -12.69 8.00 8.25
C ASP A 147 -13.22 7.22 7.05
N GLU A 148 -13.66 5.99 7.31
CA GLU A 148 -14.22 5.13 6.27
C GLU A 148 -15.70 5.43 6.11
N ASP A 149 -16.05 6.25 5.12
CA ASP A 149 -17.43 6.44 4.71
C ASP A 149 -17.90 5.23 3.85
N SER A 150 -18.42 5.47 2.66
CA SER A 150 -18.88 4.46 1.69
C SER A 150 -17.76 3.87 0.81
N MET A 151 -16.48 4.14 1.09
CA MET A 151 -15.37 3.77 0.20
C MET A 151 -15.06 2.26 0.16
N ILE A 152 -15.41 1.51 1.21
CA ILE A 152 -15.28 0.04 1.20
C ILE A 152 -16.07 -0.57 0.05
N GLU A 153 -17.26 -0.04 -0.25
CA GLU A 153 -18.08 -0.55 -1.33
C GLU A 153 -17.42 -0.34 -2.70
N ASN A 154 -16.80 0.82 -2.92
CA ASN A 154 -16.03 1.10 -4.14
C ASN A 154 -14.83 0.15 -4.28
N LEU A 155 -14.11 -0.12 -3.19
CA LEU A 155 -13.00 -1.08 -3.21
C LEU A 155 -13.50 -2.51 -3.49
N CYS A 156 -14.61 -2.93 -2.88
CA CYS A 156 -15.22 -4.24 -3.14
C CYS A 156 -15.67 -4.37 -4.59
N GLN A 157 -16.29 -3.34 -5.15
CA GLN A 157 -16.64 -3.30 -6.57
C GLN A 157 -15.40 -3.43 -7.46
N TYR A 158 -14.32 -2.70 -7.13
CA TYR A 158 -13.06 -2.80 -7.85
C TYR A 158 -12.47 -4.22 -7.80
N LEU A 159 -12.42 -4.85 -6.63
CA LEU A 159 -11.91 -6.21 -6.45
C LEU A 159 -12.78 -7.26 -7.16
N GLY A 160 -14.10 -7.10 -7.16
CA GLY A 160 -15.03 -8.02 -7.82
C GLY A 160 -15.20 -7.79 -9.32
N ARG A 161 -14.65 -6.70 -9.88
CA ARG A 161 -14.97 -6.20 -11.22
C ARG A 161 -14.76 -7.23 -12.33
N ASP A 162 -13.62 -7.92 -12.32
CA ASP A 162 -13.30 -8.91 -13.33
C ASP A 162 -14.19 -10.15 -13.26
N LEU A 163 -14.72 -10.49 -12.08
CA LEU A 163 -15.71 -11.54 -11.93
C LEU A 163 -17.08 -11.07 -12.42
N PHE A 164 -17.56 -9.91 -11.97
CA PHE A 164 -18.90 -9.42 -12.29
C PHE A 164 -19.10 -9.19 -13.80
N PHE A 165 -18.04 -8.76 -14.49
CA PHE A 165 -18.05 -8.44 -15.91
C PHE A 165 -17.14 -9.36 -16.72
N HIS A 166 -16.96 -10.62 -16.30
CA HIS A 166 -16.08 -11.59 -16.95
C HIS A 166 -16.35 -11.78 -18.46
N GLU A 167 -17.59 -11.59 -18.90
CA GLU A 167 -18.02 -11.68 -20.32
C GLU A 167 -17.68 -10.43 -21.16
N ILE A 168 -17.37 -9.31 -20.51
CA ILE A 168 -17.09 -8.02 -21.18
C ILE A 168 -15.57 -7.88 -21.35
N PRO A 169 -15.06 -7.34 -22.47
CA PRO A 169 -13.62 -7.08 -22.62
C PRO A 169 -13.07 -6.15 -21.52
N SER A 170 -11.88 -6.46 -20.98
CA SER A 170 -11.26 -5.73 -19.86
C SER A 170 -11.24 -4.20 -20.03
N LYS A 171 -10.98 -3.71 -21.25
CA LYS A 171 -10.92 -2.28 -21.59
C LYS A 171 -12.24 -1.53 -21.41
N GLU A 172 -13.37 -2.23 -21.44
CA GLU A 172 -14.71 -1.64 -21.34
C GLU A 172 -15.28 -1.72 -19.91
N ARG A 173 -14.63 -2.47 -19.01
CA ARG A 173 -15.11 -2.68 -17.64
C ARG A 173 -14.93 -1.46 -16.73
N SER A 174 -14.03 -0.51 -17.06
CA SER A 174 -13.63 0.61 -16.19
C SER A 174 -14.68 1.71 -16.03
N THR A 175 -15.73 1.68 -16.83
CA THR A 175 -16.82 2.67 -16.78
C THR A 175 -18.13 2.08 -16.27
N LEU A 176 -18.19 0.77 -16.02
CA LEU A 176 -19.42 0.07 -15.59
C LEU A 176 -19.63 0.24 -14.09
N ARG A 177 -20.79 0.76 -13.71
CA ARG A 177 -21.14 1.07 -12.31
C ARG A 177 -22.10 0.05 -11.71
N GLU A 178 -23.05 -0.43 -12.49
CA GLU A 178 -24.10 -1.32 -11.99
C GLU A 178 -23.62 -2.77 -11.99
N ILE A 179 -23.56 -3.36 -10.80
CA ILE A 179 -23.22 -4.78 -10.65
C ILE A 179 -24.38 -5.61 -11.21
N PRO A 180 -24.14 -6.47 -12.21
CA PRO A 180 -25.18 -7.30 -12.79
C PRO A 180 -25.64 -8.36 -11.79
N ASP A 181 -26.92 -8.72 -11.81
CA ASP A 181 -27.42 -9.85 -11.02
C ASP A 181 -27.07 -11.18 -11.73
N LYS A 182 -26.07 -11.89 -11.21
CA LYS A 182 -25.48 -13.09 -11.80
C LYS A 182 -25.15 -14.13 -10.74
N ASN A 183 -25.01 -15.38 -11.19
CA ASN A 183 -24.57 -16.52 -10.39
C ASN A 183 -23.22 -17.01 -10.89
N PHE A 184 -22.25 -17.14 -9.99
CA PHE A 184 -20.89 -17.59 -10.28
C PHE A 184 -20.65 -18.98 -9.70
N LYS A 185 -20.15 -19.90 -10.52
CA LYS A 185 -19.75 -21.25 -10.09
C LYS A 185 -18.24 -21.28 -9.83
N GLU A 186 -17.76 -22.46 -9.48
CA GLU A 186 -16.36 -22.68 -9.08
C GLU A 186 -15.36 -22.28 -10.18
N LEU A 187 -15.70 -22.49 -11.45
CA LEU A 187 -14.81 -22.14 -12.57
C LEU A 187 -14.61 -20.63 -12.67
N GLU A 188 -15.69 -19.84 -12.70
CA GLU A 188 -15.61 -18.38 -12.82
C GLU A 188 -14.88 -17.77 -11.60
N VAL A 189 -15.17 -18.28 -10.40
CA VAL A 189 -14.51 -17.84 -9.17
C VAL A 189 -13.02 -18.21 -9.17
N SER A 190 -12.66 -19.41 -9.65
CA SER A 190 -11.26 -19.84 -9.77
C SER A 190 -10.47 -18.94 -10.72
N GLU A 191 -11.01 -18.66 -11.91
CA GLU A 191 -10.40 -17.76 -12.87
C GLU A 191 -10.21 -16.35 -12.30
N TRP A 192 -11.22 -15.83 -11.59
CA TRP A 192 -11.12 -14.54 -10.91
C TRP A 192 -10.01 -14.51 -9.86
N LEU A 193 -9.93 -15.53 -9.00
CA LEU A 193 -8.93 -15.60 -7.94
C LEU A 193 -7.49 -15.72 -8.49
N ILE A 194 -7.31 -16.33 -9.67
CA ILE A 194 -5.99 -16.47 -10.31
C ILE A 194 -5.44 -15.10 -10.73
N HIS A 195 -6.32 -14.22 -11.25
CA HIS A 195 -5.92 -12.93 -11.80
C HIS A 195 -6.01 -11.78 -10.78
N ASN A 196 -6.72 -11.96 -9.67
CA ASN A 196 -6.83 -10.94 -8.62
C ASN A 196 -5.75 -11.10 -7.54
N HIS A 197 -4.57 -10.55 -7.81
CA HIS A 197 -3.43 -10.60 -6.88
C HIS A 197 -3.68 -9.88 -5.55
N VAL A 198 -4.44 -8.78 -5.57
CA VAL A 198 -4.78 -8.02 -4.34
C VAL A 198 -5.62 -8.87 -3.40
N LEU A 199 -6.61 -9.56 -3.95
CA LEU A 199 -7.45 -10.47 -3.20
C LEU A 199 -6.66 -11.68 -2.67
N ALA A 200 -5.70 -12.19 -3.45
CA ALA A 200 -4.80 -13.25 -3.00
C ALA A 200 -3.95 -12.81 -1.79
N GLU A 201 -3.46 -11.57 -1.77
CA GLU A 201 -2.70 -11.01 -0.65
C GLU A 201 -3.59 -10.81 0.58
N ILE A 202 -4.81 -10.25 0.41
CA ILE A 202 -5.81 -10.13 1.47
C ILE A 202 -6.14 -11.51 2.07
N HIS A 203 -6.42 -12.52 1.24
CA HIS A 203 -6.69 -13.88 1.70
C HIS A 203 -5.51 -14.48 2.46
N THR A 204 -4.29 -14.28 1.97
CA THR A 204 -3.08 -14.80 2.62
C THR A 204 -2.93 -14.20 4.02
N MET A 205 -3.07 -12.88 4.14
CA MET A 205 -3.00 -12.19 5.43
C MET A 205 -4.12 -12.63 6.38
N LEU A 206 -5.36 -12.70 5.88
CA LEU A 206 -6.54 -13.11 6.65
C LEU A 206 -6.40 -14.54 7.18
N PHE A 207 -6.14 -15.50 6.30
CA PHE A 207 -6.07 -16.91 6.68
C PHE A 207 -4.85 -17.21 7.53
N THR A 208 -3.74 -16.48 7.35
CA THR A 208 -2.58 -16.63 8.24
C THR A 208 -2.97 -16.29 9.68
N ARG A 209 -3.75 -15.23 9.88
CA ARG A 209 -4.29 -14.86 11.20
C ARG A 209 -5.29 -15.89 11.71
N PHE A 210 -6.18 -16.41 10.86
CA PHE A 210 -7.17 -17.43 11.27
C PHE A 210 -6.52 -18.74 11.72
N PHE A 211 -5.41 -19.13 11.07
CA PHE A 211 -4.64 -20.31 11.45
C PHE A 211 -3.57 -20.03 12.52
N ASN A 212 -3.44 -18.78 12.98
CA ASN A 212 -2.39 -18.32 13.89
C ASN A 212 -0.97 -18.77 13.43
N MET A 213 -0.72 -18.61 12.13
CA MET A 213 0.53 -19.00 11.48
C MET A 213 1.45 -17.78 11.27
N SER A 214 2.71 -18.07 10.93
CA SER A 214 3.72 -17.07 10.63
C SER A 214 3.35 -16.32 9.34
N THR A 215 3.38 -14.99 9.38
CA THR A 215 3.17 -14.18 8.18
C THR A 215 4.29 -14.43 7.18
N PRO A 216 3.98 -14.64 5.89
CA PRO A 216 5.00 -14.69 4.86
C PRO A 216 5.85 -13.42 4.91
N ASN A 217 7.12 -13.49 4.53
CA ASN A 217 7.93 -12.29 4.33
C ASN A 217 7.34 -11.48 3.17
N VAL A 218 6.54 -10.47 3.50
CA VAL A 218 5.94 -9.57 2.52
C VAL A 218 7.00 -8.57 2.07
N VAL A 219 7.36 -8.61 0.79
CA VAL A 219 8.38 -7.73 0.19
C VAL A 219 7.91 -6.27 0.17
N ALA A 220 6.62 -6.03 -0.03
CA ALA A 220 6.01 -4.70 -0.01
C ALA A 220 4.57 -4.78 0.54
N PRO A 221 4.26 -4.14 1.68
CA PRO A 221 2.94 -4.23 2.30
C PRO A 221 1.85 -3.56 1.45
N LEU A 222 0.62 -4.09 1.47
CA LEU A 222 -0.56 -3.43 0.88
C LEU A 222 -0.79 -2.02 1.42
N ILE A 223 -0.43 -1.79 2.68
CA ILE A 223 -0.54 -0.49 3.35
C ILE A 223 0.88 0.07 3.50
N PRO A 224 1.20 1.18 2.81
CA PRO A 224 2.52 1.78 2.86
C PRO A 224 2.77 2.41 4.23
N LEU A 225 4.03 2.59 4.61
CA LEU A 225 4.38 3.45 5.74
C LEU A 225 4.04 4.90 5.40
N CYS A 226 3.31 5.58 6.29
CA CYS A 226 2.96 6.99 6.18
C CYS A 226 4.05 7.87 6.78
N MET A 227 4.53 8.82 5.99
CA MET A 227 5.57 9.77 6.40
C MET A 227 5.03 11.20 6.19
N VAL A 228 4.51 11.79 7.27
CA VAL A 228 4.01 13.17 7.32
C VAL A 228 4.83 13.95 8.34
N GLN A 229 5.21 15.17 7.99
CA GLN A 229 5.92 16.05 8.93
C GLN A 229 5.02 16.40 10.12
N ALA A 230 5.57 16.27 11.34
CA ALA A 230 4.87 16.61 12.57
C ALA A 230 4.43 18.08 12.55
N ASN A 231 3.23 18.37 13.04
CA ASN A 231 2.64 19.72 13.10
C ASN A 231 2.50 20.41 11.73
N SER A 232 2.43 19.67 10.64
CA SER A 232 2.23 20.21 9.28
C SER A 232 0.87 20.89 9.06
N GLY A 233 -0.09 20.73 9.98
CA GLY A 233 -1.47 21.19 9.77
C GLY A 233 -2.25 20.36 8.74
N TYR A 234 -1.70 19.23 8.30
CA TYR A 234 -2.34 18.31 7.36
C TYR A 234 -3.72 17.86 7.87
N LYS A 235 -4.71 17.96 6.98
CA LYS A 235 -6.05 17.43 7.21
C LYS A 235 -6.20 16.09 6.50
N LYS A 236 -6.76 15.13 7.22
CA LYS A 236 -7.06 13.78 6.73
C LYS A 236 -7.87 13.85 5.43
N PHE A 237 -7.33 13.25 4.37
CA PHE A 237 -7.96 13.22 3.05
C PHE A 237 -8.23 11.79 2.56
N LEU A 238 -7.25 10.88 2.67
CA LEU A 238 -7.33 9.52 2.13
C LEU A 238 -7.86 8.50 3.15
N SER A 239 -8.84 7.68 2.77
CA SER A 239 -9.32 6.54 3.57
C SER A 239 -8.50 5.26 3.33
N PHE A 240 -8.70 4.24 4.17
CA PHE A 240 -8.04 2.93 4.01
C PHE A 240 -8.26 2.33 2.63
N SER A 241 -9.50 2.37 2.14
CA SER A 241 -9.87 1.78 0.85
C SER A 241 -9.14 2.46 -0.32
N GLU A 242 -8.97 3.78 -0.23
CA GLU A 242 -8.31 4.59 -1.26
C GLU A 242 -6.80 4.34 -1.27
N ILE A 243 -6.19 4.24 -0.08
CA ILE A 243 -4.78 3.91 0.10
C ILE A 243 -4.49 2.54 -0.51
N ILE A 244 -5.25 1.50 -0.16
CA ILE A 244 -5.04 0.15 -0.72
C ILE A 244 -5.24 0.14 -2.24
N PHE A 245 -6.36 0.72 -2.70
CA PHE A 245 -6.68 0.75 -4.12
C PHE A 245 -5.52 1.33 -4.94
N VAL A 246 -5.01 2.50 -4.56
CA VAL A 246 -3.94 3.15 -5.31
C VAL A 246 -2.60 2.43 -5.09
N ASN A 247 -2.26 2.06 -3.86
CA ASN A 247 -0.99 1.41 -3.56
C ASN A 247 -0.82 0.08 -4.30
N THR A 248 -1.91 -0.67 -4.52
CA THR A 248 -1.89 -1.94 -5.28
C THR A 248 -1.58 -1.78 -6.76
N ALA A 249 -1.71 -0.58 -7.32
CA ALA A 249 -1.38 -0.29 -8.72
C ALA A 249 0.07 0.19 -8.90
N ILE A 250 0.76 0.55 -7.82
CA ILE A 250 2.14 1.07 -7.85
C ILE A 250 3.14 -0.08 -8.01
N PRO A 251 4.24 0.07 -8.77
CA PRO A 251 5.30 -0.93 -8.83
C PRO A 251 5.82 -1.36 -7.44
N LEU A 252 6.09 -2.65 -7.26
CA LEU A 252 6.43 -3.23 -5.95
C LEU A 252 7.66 -2.58 -5.31
N GLU A 253 8.59 -2.07 -6.13
CA GLU A 253 9.86 -1.51 -5.71
C GLU A 253 9.73 -0.18 -4.95
N VAL A 254 8.59 0.51 -5.07
CA VAL A 254 8.36 1.84 -4.47
C VAL A 254 7.05 1.93 -3.68
N ARG A 255 6.41 0.78 -3.42
CA ARG A 255 5.09 0.67 -2.78
C ARG A 255 5.15 0.75 -1.24
N ASP A 256 6.33 0.64 -0.66
CA ASP A 256 6.54 0.45 0.77
C ASP A 256 6.28 1.69 1.63
N THR A 257 6.52 2.89 1.09
CA THR A 257 6.52 4.14 1.86
C THR A 257 5.87 5.28 1.07
N TRP A 258 5.01 6.07 1.71
CA TRP A 258 4.41 7.29 1.15
C TRP A 258 4.81 8.51 2.00
N ARG A 259 5.36 9.53 1.34
CA ARG A 259 5.88 10.77 1.94
C ARG A 259 5.05 11.95 1.48
N LEU A 260 4.38 12.66 2.39
CA LEU A 260 3.61 13.85 2.02
C LEU A 260 4.55 14.94 1.51
N LEU A 261 4.42 15.30 0.22
CA LEU A 261 5.19 16.38 -0.39
C LEU A 261 4.37 17.68 -0.39
N TYR A 262 3.09 17.59 -0.74
CA TYR A 262 2.22 18.75 -0.84
C TYR A 262 0.77 18.40 -0.49
N SER A 263 0.04 19.33 0.10
CA SER A 263 -1.40 19.25 0.36
C SER A 263 -1.90 20.68 0.48
N THR A 264 -3.01 21.01 -0.18
CA THR A 264 -3.61 22.35 -0.06
C THR A 264 -3.97 22.70 1.38
N SER A 265 -4.32 21.69 2.18
CA SER A 265 -4.69 21.87 3.60
C SER A 265 -3.52 22.29 4.48
N ALA A 266 -2.32 21.79 4.19
CA ALA A 266 -1.10 22.03 4.98
C ALA A 266 -0.26 23.20 4.44
N HIS A 267 -0.18 23.33 3.11
CA HIS A 267 0.78 24.20 2.43
C HIS A 267 0.12 25.39 1.69
N GLY A 268 -1.21 25.50 1.75
CA GLY A 268 -1.98 26.55 1.09
C GLY A 268 -2.05 26.40 -0.44
N GLU A 269 -2.86 27.24 -1.07
CA GLU A 269 -3.18 27.19 -2.51
C GLU A 269 -2.20 28.03 -3.34
N SER A 270 -0.96 27.55 -3.47
CA SER A 270 0.10 28.24 -4.22
C SER A 270 0.89 27.26 -5.07
N PHE A 271 0.87 27.48 -6.39
CA PHE A 271 1.66 26.66 -7.31
C PHE A 271 3.16 26.82 -7.07
N SER A 272 3.62 28.00 -6.61
CA SER A 272 5.02 28.21 -6.23
C SER A 272 5.42 27.34 -5.03
N THR A 273 4.51 27.16 -4.07
CA THR A 273 4.74 26.27 -2.92
C THR A 273 4.72 24.81 -3.36
N LEU A 274 3.76 24.40 -4.19
CA LEU A 274 3.72 23.06 -4.78
C LEU A 274 5.04 22.75 -5.51
N PHE A 275 5.45 23.64 -6.41
CA PHE A 275 6.69 23.56 -7.16
C PHE A 275 7.91 23.33 -6.26
N GLY A 276 8.06 24.12 -5.19
CA GLY A 276 9.19 24.00 -4.27
C GLY A 276 9.25 22.67 -3.51
N ASN A 277 8.12 21.98 -3.36
CA ASN A 277 8.03 20.75 -2.57
C ASN A 277 8.17 19.45 -3.39
N ILE A 278 7.83 19.46 -4.68
CA ILE A 278 7.74 18.21 -5.48
C ILE A 278 8.94 17.93 -6.38
N LEU A 279 9.81 18.92 -6.59
CA LEU A 279 10.99 18.75 -7.46
C LEU A 279 11.98 17.72 -6.92
N GLU A 280 12.40 16.81 -7.80
CA GLU A 280 13.46 15.82 -7.52
C GLU A 280 13.19 14.97 -6.27
N LYS A 281 11.91 14.57 -6.08
CA LYS A 281 11.44 13.82 -4.92
C LYS A 281 11.14 12.33 -5.17
N GLY A 282 11.48 11.83 -6.33
CA GLY A 282 11.20 10.47 -6.80
C GLY A 282 9.83 10.36 -7.48
N PRO A 283 9.39 9.12 -7.75
CA PRO A 283 8.03 8.82 -8.17
C PRO A 283 7.02 9.38 -7.18
N SER A 284 5.84 9.78 -7.66
CA SER A 284 4.83 10.39 -6.79
C SER A 284 3.40 10.15 -7.27
N LEU A 285 2.47 10.22 -6.34
CA LEU A 285 1.03 10.20 -6.56
C LEU A 285 0.49 11.61 -6.45
N VAL A 286 -0.33 12.00 -7.40
CA VAL A 286 -1.07 13.26 -7.41
C VAL A 286 -2.55 12.93 -7.23
N PHE A 287 -3.16 13.42 -6.17
CA PHE A 287 -4.58 13.27 -5.89
C PHE A 287 -5.30 14.60 -6.01
N VAL A 288 -6.45 14.59 -6.67
CA VAL A 288 -7.31 15.75 -6.90
C VAL A 288 -8.72 15.41 -6.44
N GLU A 289 -9.33 16.31 -5.68
CA GLU A 289 -10.78 16.39 -5.51
C GLU A 289 -11.30 17.65 -6.19
N ASP A 290 -12.27 17.50 -7.09
CA ASP A 290 -12.97 18.66 -7.67
C ASP A 290 -14.10 19.17 -6.77
N THR A 291 -14.60 20.37 -7.05
CA THR A 291 -15.71 20.98 -6.26
C THR A 291 -17.05 20.24 -6.37
N HIS A 292 -17.14 19.19 -7.18
CA HIS A 292 -18.31 18.31 -7.31
C HIS A 292 -18.06 16.95 -6.61
N GLY A 293 -16.99 16.81 -5.83
CA GLY A 293 -16.64 15.62 -5.05
C GLY A 293 -16.09 14.45 -5.87
N HIS A 294 -15.73 14.66 -7.14
CA HIS A 294 -15.00 13.62 -7.90
C HIS A 294 -13.56 13.58 -7.42
N ARG A 295 -13.05 12.37 -7.18
CA ARG A 295 -11.71 12.13 -6.68
C ARG A 295 -10.95 11.27 -7.67
N PHE A 296 -9.82 11.76 -8.15
CA PHE A 296 -9.03 11.15 -9.21
C PHE A 296 -7.58 11.62 -9.14
N GLY A 297 -6.72 11.09 -9.99
CA GLY A 297 -5.31 11.42 -9.91
C GLY A 297 -4.43 10.68 -10.89
N GLY A 298 -3.13 10.78 -10.66
CA GLY A 298 -2.11 10.12 -11.47
C GLY A 298 -0.88 9.72 -10.66
N PHE A 299 -0.26 8.63 -11.07
CA PHE A 299 1.05 8.20 -10.61
C PHE A 299 2.11 8.62 -11.62
N ALA A 300 3.02 9.50 -11.21
CA ALA A 300 4.23 9.85 -11.94
C ALA A 300 5.36 8.89 -11.54
N ALA A 301 5.85 8.11 -12.50
CA ALA A 301 6.85 7.07 -12.28
C ALA A 301 8.30 7.60 -12.22
N GLU A 302 8.49 8.90 -12.37
CA GLU A 302 9.78 9.60 -12.28
C GLU A 302 9.60 10.96 -11.59
N ASP A 303 10.72 11.54 -11.12
CA ASP A 303 10.77 12.87 -10.51
C ASP A 303 10.07 13.93 -11.36
N TRP A 304 9.41 14.88 -10.68
CA TRP A 304 9.02 16.13 -11.33
C TRP A 304 10.27 17.00 -11.60
N ARG A 305 10.44 17.38 -12.87
CA ARG A 305 11.49 18.29 -13.36
C ARG A 305 10.88 19.31 -14.31
N VAL A 306 11.41 20.53 -14.31
CA VAL A 306 10.98 21.56 -15.25
C VAL A 306 11.44 21.17 -16.64
N ASN A 307 10.48 20.84 -17.50
CA ASN A 307 10.72 20.45 -18.88
C ASN A 307 9.54 20.92 -19.76
N PRO A 308 9.78 21.73 -20.81
CA PRO A 308 8.73 22.14 -21.74
C PRO A 308 8.23 21.02 -22.67
N HIS A 309 8.78 19.80 -22.55
CA HIS A 309 8.33 18.61 -23.28
C HIS A 309 7.84 17.54 -22.30
N PHE A 310 7.01 16.62 -22.80
CA PHE A 310 6.63 15.44 -22.03
C PHE A 310 7.84 14.52 -21.76
N TYR A 311 7.79 13.81 -20.64
CA TYR A 311 8.80 12.84 -20.21
C TYR A 311 8.16 11.78 -19.29
N GLY A 312 8.98 10.95 -18.63
CA GLY A 312 8.56 9.95 -17.66
C GLY A 312 8.70 8.51 -18.17
N LYS A 313 8.00 7.57 -17.51
CA LYS A 313 8.10 6.13 -17.79
C LYS A 313 6.73 5.50 -18.09
N PRO A 314 6.67 4.40 -18.86
CA PRO A 314 5.42 3.70 -19.20
C PRO A 314 4.71 3.05 -18.00
N THR A 315 5.36 2.98 -16.83
CA THR A 315 4.73 2.53 -15.57
C THR A 315 3.87 3.60 -14.91
N ALA A 316 3.84 4.83 -15.45
CA ALA A 316 2.88 5.85 -15.06
C ALA A 316 1.44 5.41 -15.39
N PHE A 317 0.48 5.87 -14.60
CA PHE A 317 -0.94 5.58 -14.80
C PHE A 317 -1.82 6.69 -14.21
N LEU A 318 -3.05 6.78 -14.69
CA LEU A 318 -4.11 7.58 -14.07
C LEU A 318 -5.06 6.70 -13.26
N PHE A 319 -5.75 7.29 -12.31
CA PHE A 319 -6.76 6.59 -11.52
C PHE A 319 -7.96 7.48 -11.23
N SER A 320 -9.13 6.85 -11.11
CA SER A 320 -10.35 7.42 -10.53
C SER A 320 -10.66 6.70 -9.23
N ILE A 321 -11.16 7.42 -8.24
CA ILE A 321 -11.57 6.90 -6.93
C ILE A 321 -13.07 7.11 -6.72
N LYS A 322 -13.57 8.31 -7.04
CA LYS A 322 -14.99 8.66 -7.06
C LYS A 322 -15.36 9.21 -8.44
N PRO A 323 -16.49 8.77 -9.02
CA PRO A 323 -17.52 7.89 -8.42
C PRO A 323 -17.20 6.39 -8.46
N LEU A 324 -16.19 5.97 -9.23
CA LEU A 324 -15.84 4.56 -9.43
C LEU A 324 -14.32 4.38 -9.38
N MET A 325 -13.85 3.35 -8.67
CA MET A 325 -12.43 3.00 -8.61
C MET A 325 -11.98 2.31 -9.90
N ALA A 326 -11.04 2.93 -10.62
CA ALA A 326 -10.46 2.37 -11.84
C ALA A 326 -9.04 2.93 -12.10
N THR A 327 -8.17 2.13 -12.70
CA THR A 327 -6.82 2.51 -13.10
C THR A 327 -6.67 2.47 -14.62
N PHE A 328 -5.83 3.36 -15.16
CA PHE A 328 -5.64 3.59 -16.59
C PHE A 328 -4.14 3.69 -16.87
N GLY A 329 -3.54 2.55 -17.23
CA GLY A 329 -2.13 2.46 -17.60
C GLY A 329 -1.85 3.01 -19.00
N CYS A 330 -0.56 3.17 -19.31
CA CYS A 330 -0.13 3.61 -20.63
C CYS A 330 -0.59 2.65 -21.75
N THR A 331 -1.11 3.19 -22.85
CA THR A 331 -1.58 2.40 -24.01
C THR A 331 -0.45 1.94 -24.93
N GLY A 332 0.73 2.56 -24.82
CA GLY A 332 1.84 2.39 -25.75
C GLY A 332 1.75 3.23 -27.04
N TYR A 333 0.75 4.10 -27.17
CA TYR A 333 0.57 4.93 -28.38
C TYR A 333 1.63 6.04 -28.51
N ASN A 334 2.03 6.64 -27.39
CA ASN A 334 3.06 7.69 -27.32
C ASN A 334 3.79 7.64 -25.97
N GLU A 335 4.84 8.45 -25.84
CA GLU A 335 5.66 8.56 -24.63
C GLU A 335 5.33 9.84 -23.83
N HIS A 336 4.09 10.32 -23.90
CA HIS A 336 3.67 11.58 -23.28
C HIS A 336 3.22 11.40 -21.82
N TYR A 337 4.04 10.79 -20.96
CA TYR A 337 3.57 10.30 -19.66
C TYR A 337 3.26 11.40 -18.65
N GLN A 338 4.23 12.26 -18.37
CA GLN A 338 4.09 13.40 -17.45
C GLN A 338 4.68 14.67 -18.08
N TYR A 339 4.18 15.82 -17.63
CA TYR A 339 4.60 17.14 -18.08
C TYR A 339 4.67 18.06 -16.88
N PHE A 340 5.72 18.88 -16.79
CA PHE A 340 5.82 19.88 -15.76
C PHE A 340 6.65 21.05 -16.22
N ASN A 341 6.05 22.23 -16.24
CA ASN A 341 6.71 23.42 -16.74
C ASN A 341 6.26 24.66 -15.97
N ILE A 342 7.13 25.65 -15.88
CA ILE A 342 6.86 26.92 -15.21
C ILE A 342 7.56 28.08 -15.94
N LYS A 343 7.00 29.29 -15.80
CA LYS A 343 7.62 30.55 -16.24
C LYS A 343 8.02 30.56 -17.73
N CYS A 344 7.33 29.80 -18.56
CA CYS A 344 7.52 29.78 -20.01
C CYS A 344 6.40 30.58 -20.70
N HIS A 345 6.73 31.37 -21.72
CA HIS A 345 5.74 32.13 -22.48
C HIS A 345 5.15 31.34 -23.65
N THR A 346 5.88 30.34 -24.16
CA THR A 346 5.51 29.62 -25.39
C THR A 346 4.86 28.27 -25.13
N PHE A 347 4.97 27.76 -23.90
CA PHE A 347 4.45 26.45 -23.51
C PHE A 347 3.60 26.58 -22.24
N PRO A 348 2.58 25.71 -22.06
CA PRO A 348 1.73 25.72 -20.87
C PRO A 348 2.53 25.62 -19.58
N ASN A 349 2.15 26.37 -18.55
CA ASN A 349 2.76 26.32 -17.23
C ASN A 349 1.82 25.60 -16.27
N GLY A 350 2.29 24.51 -15.67
CA GLY A 350 1.48 23.65 -14.85
C GLY A 350 2.05 22.24 -14.74
N LEU A 351 1.23 21.35 -14.20
CA LEU A 351 1.51 19.94 -14.01
C LEU A 351 0.49 19.14 -14.83
N GLY A 352 0.98 18.23 -15.68
CA GLY A 352 0.15 17.46 -16.59
C GLY A 352 0.50 15.99 -16.65
N PHE A 353 -0.49 15.19 -17.02
CA PHE A 353 -0.33 13.79 -17.40
C PHE A 353 -0.97 13.56 -18.76
N GLY A 354 -0.26 12.87 -19.66
CA GLY A 354 -0.86 12.30 -20.87
C GLY A 354 -1.33 13.33 -21.90
N GLY A 355 -1.67 12.81 -23.08
CA GLY A 355 -2.32 13.59 -24.13
C GLY A 355 -1.32 14.39 -24.96
N GLN A 356 -1.66 15.66 -25.22
CA GLN A 356 -0.85 16.60 -25.97
C GLN A 356 -1.01 18.00 -25.35
N LEU A 357 -0.17 18.95 -25.76
CA LEU A 357 -0.30 20.34 -25.29
C LEU A 357 -1.74 20.84 -25.53
N GLU A 358 -2.31 21.55 -24.55
CA GLU A 358 -3.71 22.01 -24.48
C GLU A 358 -4.78 20.90 -24.32
N TYR A 359 -4.41 19.62 -24.41
CA TYR A 359 -5.34 18.49 -24.31
C TYR A 359 -4.75 17.37 -23.44
N PHE A 360 -4.45 17.72 -22.19
CA PHE A 360 -3.93 16.76 -21.20
C PHE A 360 -5.02 15.81 -20.72
N CYS A 361 -4.65 14.58 -20.35
CA CYS A 361 -5.57 13.68 -19.65
C CYS A 361 -5.94 14.23 -18.28
N LEU A 362 -4.96 14.82 -17.60
CA LEU A 362 -5.11 15.53 -16.34
C LEU A 362 -4.14 16.71 -16.34
N TRP A 363 -4.64 17.90 -16.08
CA TRP A 363 -3.87 19.14 -15.96
C TRP A 363 -4.21 19.88 -14.68
N ILE A 364 -3.19 20.45 -14.05
CA ILE A 364 -3.28 21.39 -12.94
C ILE A 364 -2.56 22.67 -13.37
N ASP A 365 -3.30 23.77 -13.41
CA ASP A 365 -2.80 25.04 -13.91
C ASP A 365 -1.86 25.74 -12.93
N SER A 366 -0.87 26.47 -13.45
CA SER A 366 0.04 27.28 -12.64
C SER A 366 -0.61 28.45 -11.91
N ASP A 367 -1.76 28.94 -12.39
CA ASP A 367 -2.59 29.93 -11.67
C ASP A 367 -3.23 29.34 -10.40
N PHE A 368 -3.09 28.02 -10.19
CA PHE A 368 -3.67 27.24 -9.11
C PHE A 368 -5.21 27.24 -9.10
N GLY A 369 -5.81 26.21 -8.49
CA GLY A 369 -7.26 26.12 -8.30
C GLY A 369 -8.07 25.72 -9.54
N LYS A 370 -7.46 25.66 -10.73
CA LYS A 370 -8.08 25.21 -11.98
C LYS A 370 -7.36 24.01 -12.56
N GLY A 371 -8.11 23.11 -13.18
CA GLY A 371 -7.57 21.98 -13.91
C GLY A 371 -8.40 21.62 -15.13
N TYR A 372 -7.82 20.79 -16.00
CA TYR A 372 -8.47 20.28 -17.20
C TYR A 372 -8.31 18.76 -17.26
N CYS A 373 -9.36 18.05 -17.71
CA CYS A 373 -9.34 16.62 -17.94
C CYS A 373 -9.97 16.33 -19.30
N SER A 374 -9.20 15.76 -20.22
CA SER A 374 -9.74 15.35 -21.51
C SER A 374 -10.72 14.18 -21.36
N PRO A 375 -11.88 14.19 -22.04
CA PRO A 375 -12.86 13.10 -21.96
C PRO A 375 -12.39 11.80 -22.64
N SER A 376 -11.36 11.89 -23.48
CA SER A 376 -10.69 10.74 -24.08
C SER A 376 -9.23 11.07 -24.36
N SER A 377 -8.37 10.06 -24.32
CA SER A 377 -6.96 10.23 -24.64
C SER A 377 -6.33 8.96 -25.20
N SER A 378 -5.39 9.13 -26.12
CA SER A 378 -4.59 8.05 -26.65
C SER A 378 -3.49 7.59 -25.69
N THR A 379 -3.00 8.41 -24.75
CA THR A 379 -1.86 8.03 -23.88
C THR A 379 -2.25 7.02 -22.81
N TYR A 380 -3.35 7.26 -22.08
CA TYR A 380 -3.80 6.41 -20.97
C TYR A 380 -5.13 5.70 -21.24
N GLY A 381 -5.85 6.05 -22.33
CA GLY A 381 -7.16 5.45 -22.61
C GLY A 381 -8.22 5.75 -21.53
N ASN A 382 -8.00 6.77 -20.71
CA ASN A 382 -8.90 7.13 -19.63
C ASN A 382 -10.18 7.82 -20.17
N PRO A 383 -11.33 7.59 -19.52
CA PRO A 383 -12.51 8.45 -19.70
C PRO A 383 -12.29 9.78 -18.98
N GLN A 384 -13.28 10.65 -19.03
CA GLN A 384 -13.30 11.84 -18.18
C GLN A 384 -13.27 11.44 -16.69
N LEU A 385 -12.28 11.96 -15.95
CA LEU A 385 -12.07 11.63 -14.54
C LEU A 385 -12.78 12.63 -13.60
N SER A 386 -12.80 13.90 -13.98
CA SER A 386 -13.51 14.99 -13.30
C SER A 386 -14.98 15.06 -13.71
N HIS A 387 -15.79 15.77 -12.93
CA HIS A 387 -17.19 16.02 -13.25
C HIS A 387 -17.36 16.72 -14.62
N GLU A 388 -16.52 17.72 -14.90
CA GLU A 388 -16.50 18.50 -16.14
C GLU A 388 -15.09 18.58 -16.73
N LYS A 389 -14.99 18.85 -18.04
CA LYS A 389 -13.70 18.96 -18.75
C LYS A 389 -12.79 19.99 -18.11
N GLU A 390 -13.34 21.15 -17.74
CA GLU A 390 -12.66 22.14 -16.90
C GLU A 390 -13.22 22.01 -15.50
N PHE A 391 -12.37 21.95 -14.49
CA PHE A 391 -12.81 21.77 -13.12
C PHE A 391 -12.07 22.70 -12.16
N LYS A 392 -12.71 22.99 -11.04
CA LYS A 392 -12.11 23.70 -9.92
C LYS A 392 -11.60 22.68 -8.91
N ILE A 393 -10.38 22.90 -8.45
CA ILE A 393 -9.74 22.04 -7.45
C ILE A 393 -10.27 22.44 -6.08
N GLN A 394 -10.84 21.48 -5.35
CA GLN A 394 -11.21 21.64 -3.95
C GLN A 394 -10.05 21.17 -3.04
N HIS A 395 -9.47 20.00 -3.33
CA HIS A 395 -8.30 19.48 -2.62
C HIS A 395 -7.27 18.93 -3.61
N LEU A 396 -5.99 19.18 -3.32
CA LEU A 396 -4.86 18.64 -4.08
C LEU A 396 -3.80 18.14 -3.11
N GLU A 397 -3.39 16.89 -3.25
CA GLU A 397 -2.31 16.27 -2.48
C GLU A 397 -1.30 15.60 -3.40
N ILE A 398 -0.02 15.69 -3.04
CA ILE A 398 1.05 15.00 -3.74
C ILE A 398 1.90 14.24 -2.72
N TRP A 399 2.02 12.93 -2.95
CA TRP A 399 2.74 12.00 -2.10
C TRP A 399 3.91 11.39 -2.89
N GLY A 400 5.14 11.55 -2.42
CA GLY A 400 6.29 10.84 -2.95
C GLY A 400 6.24 9.39 -2.49
N VAL A 401 6.55 8.45 -3.37
CA VAL A 401 6.51 7.01 -3.03
C VAL A 401 7.89 6.39 -3.07
N GLY A 402 8.12 5.44 -2.19
CA GLY A 402 9.42 4.84 -1.94
C GLY A 402 10.42 5.80 -1.29
N VAL A 403 11.68 5.35 -1.27
CA VAL A 403 12.80 6.08 -0.69
C VAL A 403 13.04 7.39 -1.43
N GLU A 404 13.20 8.48 -0.69
CA GLU A 404 13.56 9.77 -1.27
C GLU A 404 14.93 9.69 -1.98
N PRO A 405 15.04 10.12 -3.25
CA PRO A 405 16.33 10.20 -3.91
C PRO A 405 17.29 11.09 -3.12
N LYS A 406 18.51 10.60 -2.88
CA LYS A 406 19.56 11.43 -2.30
C LYS A 406 19.94 12.49 -3.31
N LYS A 407 19.88 13.76 -2.93
CA LYS A 407 20.50 14.83 -3.71
C LYS A 407 21.99 14.55 -3.78
N GLU A 408 22.52 14.25 -4.96
CA GLU A 408 23.95 14.34 -5.16
C GLU A 408 24.35 15.77 -4.82
N VAL A 409 25.19 15.93 -3.79
CA VAL A 409 25.81 17.22 -3.50
C VAL A 409 26.78 17.48 -4.64
N THR A 410 26.28 18.02 -5.74
CA THR A 410 27.16 18.78 -6.63
C THR A 410 27.61 19.97 -5.80
N GLU A 411 28.83 19.90 -5.27
CA GLU A 411 29.52 21.09 -4.78
C GLU A 411 29.27 22.19 -5.82
N LYS A 412 28.62 23.27 -5.39
CA LYS A 412 28.52 24.47 -6.23
C LYS A 412 29.95 24.93 -6.43
N VAL A 413 30.60 24.49 -7.49
CA VAL A 413 31.88 25.02 -7.94
C VAL A 413 31.61 26.50 -8.14
N SER A 414 32.21 27.32 -7.27
CA SER A 414 32.08 28.76 -7.35
C SER A 414 32.61 29.18 -8.72
N ILE A 415 31.94 30.12 -9.40
CA ILE A 415 32.44 30.69 -10.66
C ILE A 415 33.87 31.24 -10.51
N LEU A 416 34.28 31.60 -9.28
CA LEU A 416 35.63 32.03 -8.95
C LEU A 416 36.69 30.90 -8.98
N ASP A 417 36.28 29.63 -8.88
CA ASP A 417 37.18 28.47 -9.00
C ASP A 417 37.37 28.04 -10.46
N VAL A 418 36.50 28.50 -11.37
CA VAL A 418 36.55 28.19 -12.81
C VAL A 418 37.22 29.31 -13.62
N ASP A 419 37.08 30.57 -13.18
CA ASP A 419 37.60 31.74 -13.89
C ASP A 419 38.73 32.42 -13.10
N MET A 420 39.97 32.02 -13.44
CA MET A 420 41.21 32.57 -12.87
C MET A 420 41.39 34.07 -13.17
N GLU A 421 40.77 34.57 -14.25
CA GLU A 421 40.85 35.95 -14.72
C GLU A 421 39.91 36.85 -13.89
N ALA A 422 38.70 36.37 -13.61
CA ALA A 422 37.76 37.04 -12.69
C ALA A 422 38.31 37.13 -11.26
N ALA A 423 38.98 36.07 -10.77
CA ALA A 423 39.64 36.06 -9.48
C ALA A 423 40.82 37.06 -9.40
N ALA A 424 41.58 37.23 -10.49
CA ALA A 424 42.66 38.21 -10.57
C ALA A 424 42.14 39.66 -10.60
N MET A 425 41.06 39.94 -11.34
CA MET A 425 40.43 41.26 -11.43
C MET A 425 39.89 41.76 -10.08
N LEU A 426 39.34 40.86 -9.25
CA LEU A 426 38.88 41.17 -7.89
C LEU A 426 40.03 41.58 -6.96
N LYS A 427 41.19 40.92 -7.05
CA LYS A 427 42.39 41.27 -6.27
C LYS A 427 42.99 42.61 -6.67
N VAL A 428 42.94 42.96 -7.96
CA VAL A 428 43.45 44.25 -8.49
C VAL A 428 42.56 45.43 -8.07
N THR A 429 41.27 45.22 -7.84
CA THR A 429 40.32 46.27 -7.44
C THR A 429 40.20 46.49 -5.92
N GLY A 430 41.03 45.81 -5.12
CA GLY A 430 41.07 45.96 -3.66
C GLY A 430 39.84 45.41 -2.93
N LYS A 431 39.02 44.59 -3.59
CA LYS A 431 37.85 43.93 -2.99
C LYS A 431 38.18 42.47 -2.70
N THR A 432 38.17 42.09 -1.42
CA THR A 432 38.27 40.68 -1.02
C THR A 432 36.96 39.94 -1.31
N PRO A 433 37.00 38.67 -1.76
CA PRO A 433 35.80 37.84 -1.88
C PRO A 433 35.15 37.67 -0.50
N VAL A 434 33.86 37.98 -0.38
CA VAL A 434 33.11 37.88 0.88
C VAL A 434 33.01 36.44 1.41
N SER A 435 33.39 35.43 0.61
CA SER A 435 33.38 34.02 1.01
C SER A 435 34.68 33.52 1.67
N GLU A 436 35.77 34.30 1.71
CA GLU A 436 37.00 33.86 2.39
C GLU A 436 36.87 33.91 3.92
N GLY A 437 36.11 34.87 4.47
CA GLY A 437 35.93 35.02 5.92
C GLY A 437 35.03 33.98 6.60
N LEU A 438 34.43 33.06 5.85
CA LEU A 438 33.54 32.00 6.36
C LEU A 438 34.17 30.60 6.28
N ARG A 439 35.40 30.46 5.77
CA ARG A 439 36.14 29.18 5.75
C ARG A 439 37.00 28.95 7.02
N ASP A 440 37.33 29.99 7.78
CA ASP A 440 38.23 29.88 8.95
C ASP A 440 37.53 29.65 10.30
N THR A 441 36.39 28.96 10.33
CA THR A 441 35.80 28.47 11.61
C THR A 441 35.30 27.02 11.54
N ALA A 442 36.02 26.15 10.85
CA ALA A 442 35.82 24.71 10.98
C ALA A 442 37.09 23.95 10.60
N THR A 443 38.11 23.92 11.48
CA THR A 443 39.08 22.81 11.62
C THR A 443 40.09 23.09 12.71
N SER A 444 39.81 22.62 13.93
CA SER A 444 40.85 22.09 14.82
C SER A 444 40.17 21.20 15.85
N ASP A 445 40.26 19.88 15.65
CA ASP A 445 40.49 18.91 16.72
C ASP A 445 40.53 17.49 16.10
N GLN A 446 41.75 17.04 15.77
CA GLN A 446 42.06 15.61 15.73
C GLN A 446 42.72 15.24 17.07
N PRO A 447 42.31 14.14 17.75
CA PRO A 447 43.03 13.66 18.91
C PRO A 447 44.28 12.86 18.46
N GLY A 448 45.45 13.34 18.86
CA GLY A 448 46.71 12.61 18.75
C GLY A 448 46.83 11.49 19.78
N GLU A 449 47.51 10.42 19.35
CA GLU A 449 47.88 9.23 20.11
C GLU A 449 48.49 9.53 21.49
N LYS A 450 48.00 8.82 22.52
CA LYS A 450 48.77 8.56 23.74
C LYS A 450 48.61 7.10 24.17
N GLU A 451 49.76 6.52 24.48
CA GLU A 451 50.05 5.13 24.83
C GLU A 451 49.19 4.57 25.99
N LEU A 452 48.83 3.29 25.87
CA LEU A 452 48.18 2.49 26.91
C LEU A 452 49.23 1.85 27.84
N PRO A 453 49.04 1.87 29.17
CA PRO A 453 49.75 0.95 30.06
C PRO A 453 49.00 -0.40 30.17
N PRO A 454 49.69 -1.49 30.58
CA PRO A 454 49.23 -2.85 30.35
C PRO A 454 48.18 -3.33 31.36
N LEU A 455 47.34 -4.25 30.90
CA LEU A 455 46.43 -5.05 31.70
C LEU A 455 47.19 -5.93 32.70
N ASP A 456 46.70 -5.95 33.93
CA ASP A 456 46.99 -7.04 34.86
C ASP A 456 45.71 -7.59 35.50
N THR A 457 45.86 -8.79 36.01
CA THR A 457 44.92 -9.88 35.90
C THR A 457 44.21 -10.15 37.22
N ALA A 458 42.91 -10.41 37.13
CA ALA A 458 42.18 -11.43 37.90
C ALA A 458 41.74 -11.18 39.36
N LEU A 459 40.62 -11.88 39.64
CA LEU A 459 40.16 -12.50 40.89
C LEU A 459 39.13 -11.75 41.77
N TYR A 460 37.93 -12.35 41.75
CA TYR A 460 37.14 -12.79 42.91
C TYR A 460 36.84 -11.79 44.05
N GLY A 461 35.54 -11.64 44.32
CA GLY A 461 35.08 -11.96 45.67
C GLY A 461 34.17 -10.95 46.37
N SER A 462 32.96 -11.43 46.66
CA SER A 462 32.16 -11.20 47.88
C SER A 462 31.41 -9.88 48.10
N SER A 463 30.12 -10.11 48.38
CA SER A 463 29.00 -9.23 48.72
C SER A 463 29.09 -8.54 50.12
N PRO A 464 27.99 -8.01 50.70
CA PRO A 464 27.77 -6.58 51.03
C PRO A 464 27.81 -6.35 52.58
N PRO A 465 27.37 -5.22 53.19
CA PRO A 465 25.95 -4.79 53.29
C PRO A 465 25.75 -3.26 53.45
N GLY A 466 24.50 -2.77 53.59
CA GLY A 466 24.25 -1.53 54.34
C GLY A 466 23.03 -0.71 53.96
N ARG A 467 21.91 -0.96 54.65
CA ARG A 467 20.75 -0.06 54.77
C ARG A 467 21.14 1.28 55.39
N SER A 468 20.50 2.38 54.98
CA SER A 468 19.88 3.31 55.94
C SER A 468 18.71 4.09 55.34
N ARG A 469 17.55 3.94 55.97
CA ARG A 469 16.45 4.92 55.99
C ARG A 469 16.95 6.24 56.60
N PHE A 470 16.37 7.38 56.24
CA PHE A 470 15.59 8.22 57.16
C PHE A 470 14.97 9.44 56.44
N ASN A 471 13.65 9.57 56.61
CA ASN A 471 12.76 10.74 56.73
C ASN A 471 13.24 12.12 56.25
N HIS A 472 12.43 12.76 55.38
CA HIS A 472 11.37 13.69 55.82
C HIS A 472 10.27 13.81 54.78
#